data_AF-D1NY16-F1
#
_entry.id   AF-D1NY16-F1
#
_cell.length_a   1.000
_cell.length_b   1.000
_cell.length_c   1.000
_cell.angle_alpha   90.00
_cell.angle_beta   90.00
_cell.angle_gamma   90.00
#
_symmetry.space_group_name_H-M   'P 1'
#
loop_
_entity.id
_entity.type
_entity.pdbx_description
1 polymer ?
#
loop_
_entity_poly.entity_id
_entity_poly.type
_entity_poly.pdbx_seq_one_letter_code
_entity_poly.pdbx_strand_id
1 'polypeptide(L)'
;MKLFRWILIVSFIFINGCSTQFKTDEQSNQLKFTIQQANTIPIKDSVEPLTVADMLPGDILLSSATGMNSWGIRLFSVSGVSHASIYLGFGQVAESVGSGVRIIRLDQAINDSNNMVVLRHNHLTSFHAEKLREFSEQNDGGKYNMKGIVMIAPWMLTKRVCELPLVGQTIRNFCLRTLATVQLGDDIEQANGFFCSQFVLDAYKYAGVPLFEGNSSWITPADILHMRSGDVPTFVPTERLTYVGHLKNWSFSSAIRKN
;
A
#
# COMPACT_ATOMS: atom_id res chain seq x y z
N MET A 1 4.03 -37.55 -19.79
CA MET A 1 5.02 -36.51 -19.44
C MET A 1 4.67 -35.09 -19.92
N LYS A 2 4.17 -34.89 -21.16
CA LYS A 2 3.80 -33.54 -21.65
C LYS A 2 2.62 -32.91 -20.88
N LEU A 3 1.58 -33.70 -20.55
CA LEU A 3 0.41 -33.22 -19.80
C LEU A 3 0.73 -32.77 -18.36
N PHE A 4 1.58 -33.53 -17.65
CA PHE A 4 2.04 -33.18 -16.30
C PHE A 4 2.89 -31.90 -16.29
N ARG A 5 3.66 -31.68 -17.35
CA ARG A 5 4.47 -30.47 -17.55
C ARG A 5 3.59 -29.25 -17.85
N TRP A 6 2.49 -29.42 -18.58
CA TRP A 6 1.47 -28.38 -18.78
C TRP A 6 0.72 -28.05 -17.50
N ILE A 7 0.33 -29.06 -16.70
CA ILE A 7 -0.33 -28.85 -15.40
C ILE A 7 0.59 -28.12 -14.41
N LEU A 8 1.90 -28.41 -14.42
CA LEU A 8 2.90 -27.69 -13.62
C LEU A 8 3.08 -26.25 -14.09
N ILE A 9 3.16 -25.99 -15.41
CA ILE A 9 3.28 -24.63 -15.95
C ILE A 9 2.03 -23.81 -15.65
N VAL A 10 0.84 -24.40 -15.81
CA VAL A 10 -0.43 -23.78 -15.48
C VAL A 10 -0.54 -23.51 -13.97
N SER A 11 -0.13 -24.46 -13.11
CA SER A 11 -0.03 -24.23 -11.66
C SER A 11 0.92 -23.09 -11.32
N PHE A 12 2.09 -23.00 -11.98
CA PHE A 12 3.03 -21.89 -11.76
C PHE A 12 2.45 -20.52 -12.16
N ILE A 13 1.59 -20.46 -13.19
CA ILE A 13 0.86 -19.25 -13.58
C ILE A 13 -0.21 -18.88 -12.52
N PHE A 14 -0.91 -19.87 -11.96
CA PHE A 14 -1.90 -19.66 -10.90
C PHE A 14 -1.29 -19.20 -9.56
N ILE A 15 -0.04 -19.60 -9.25
CA ILE A 15 0.62 -19.24 -7.99
C ILE A 15 1.29 -17.84 -8.06
N ASN A 16 1.51 -17.31 -9.27
CA ASN A 16 2.13 -16.00 -9.50
C ASN A 16 1.17 -15.05 -10.20
N GLY A 17 -0.09 -14.97 -9.74
CA GLY A 17 -1.05 -14.00 -10.23
C GLY A 17 -0.51 -12.57 -10.08
N CYS A 18 0.08 -12.04 -11.15
CA CYS A 18 0.42 -10.63 -11.27
C CYS A 18 -0.79 -9.94 -11.87
N SER A 19 -1.34 -8.97 -11.15
CA SER A 19 -2.41 -8.14 -11.66
C SER A 19 -2.02 -7.54 -13.01
N THR A 20 -2.93 -7.63 -13.98
CA THR A 20 -2.73 -7.09 -15.34
C THR A 20 -3.90 -6.20 -15.73
N GLN A 21 -3.63 -5.22 -16.57
CA GLN A 21 -4.65 -4.33 -17.10
C GLN A 21 -4.40 -4.03 -18.56
N PHE A 22 -5.48 -4.06 -19.34
CA PHE A 22 -5.53 -3.44 -20.66
C PHE A 22 -6.03 -2.01 -20.52
N LYS A 23 -5.28 -1.03 -21.02
CA LYS A 23 -5.73 0.36 -21.17
C LYS A 23 -5.55 0.76 -22.63
N THR A 24 -6.55 1.37 -23.23
CA THR A 24 -6.36 2.02 -24.54
C THR A 24 -5.48 3.25 -24.34
N ASP A 25 -4.37 3.31 -25.06
CA ASP A 25 -3.50 4.47 -25.05
C ASP A 25 -4.18 5.65 -25.74
N GLU A 26 -4.35 6.77 -25.02
CA GLU A 26 -5.07 7.95 -25.49
C GLU A 26 -4.35 8.64 -26.67
N GLN A 27 -3.04 8.44 -26.82
CA GLN A 27 -2.27 9.04 -27.93
C GLN A 27 -2.19 8.17 -29.18
N SER A 28 -2.14 6.84 -29.03
CA SER A 28 -1.95 5.91 -30.16
C SER A 28 -3.20 5.10 -30.52
N ASN A 29 -4.25 5.17 -29.71
CA ASN A 29 -5.46 4.34 -29.80
C ASN A 29 -5.15 2.83 -29.81
N GLN A 30 -3.97 2.43 -29.34
CA GLN A 30 -3.55 1.04 -29.25
C GLN A 30 -3.88 0.45 -27.88
N LEU A 31 -4.19 -0.84 -27.86
CA LEU A 31 -4.45 -1.58 -26.64
C LEU A 31 -3.12 -1.81 -25.91
N LYS A 32 -2.89 -1.13 -24.79
CA LYS A 32 -1.68 -1.26 -23.99
C LYS A 32 -1.90 -2.24 -22.85
N PHE A 33 -1.08 -3.29 -22.81
CA PHE A 33 -1.02 -4.24 -21.71
C PHE A 33 -0.02 -3.76 -20.65
N THR A 34 -0.45 -3.68 -19.40
CA THR A 34 0.39 -3.30 -18.25
C THR A 34 0.29 -4.37 -17.18
N ILE A 35 1.42 -4.66 -16.53
CA ILE A 35 1.53 -5.60 -15.41
C ILE A 35 1.83 -4.78 -14.15
N GLN A 36 1.25 -5.19 -13.02
CA GLN A 36 1.53 -4.63 -11.70
C GLN A 36 3.04 -4.68 -11.40
N GLN A 37 3.60 -3.55 -10.98
CA GLN A 37 5.04 -3.39 -10.79
C GLN A 37 5.45 -3.90 -9.40
N ALA A 38 6.46 -4.76 -9.30
CA ALA A 38 6.94 -5.27 -8.01
C ALA A 38 7.81 -4.28 -7.22
N ASN A 39 8.29 -3.21 -7.86
CA ASN A 39 9.25 -2.26 -7.29
C ASN A 39 8.59 -1.02 -6.69
N THR A 40 9.24 -0.40 -5.70
CA THR A 40 8.80 0.90 -5.14
C THR A 40 9.11 2.08 -6.05
N ILE A 41 10.06 1.92 -6.98
CA ILE A 41 10.43 2.90 -8.01
C ILE A 41 9.67 2.58 -9.31
N PRO A 42 9.00 3.55 -9.94
CA PRO A 42 8.35 3.34 -11.24
C PRO A 42 9.37 2.99 -12.32
N ILE A 43 8.99 2.14 -13.29
CA ILE A 43 9.89 1.61 -14.34
C ILE A 43 10.55 2.72 -15.19
N LYS A 44 9.91 3.87 -15.33
CA LYS A 44 10.40 4.99 -16.15
C LYS A 44 11.21 6.02 -15.36
N ASP A 45 11.24 5.90 -14.04
CA ASP A 45 11.78 6.93 -13.16
C ASP A 45 13.07 6.41 -12.51
N SER A 46 14.06 7.30 -12.36
CA SER A 46 15.21 7.03 -11.51
C SER A 46 14.84 7.17 -10.04
N VAL A 47 15.68 6.68 -9.13
CA VAL A 47 15.55 7.01 -7.71
C VAL A 47 15.76 8.51 -7.57
N GLU A 48 14.68 9.26 -7.41
CA GLU A 48 14.75 10.68 -7.08
C GLU A 48 14.90 10.82 -5.56
N PRO A 49 16.06 11.29 -5.07
CA PRO A 49 16.23 11.57 -3.66
C PRO A 49 15.30 12.71 -3.28
N LEU A 50 14.37 12.46 -2.36
CA LEU A 50 13.46 13.48 -1.87
C LEU A 50 14.06 14.17 -0.65
N THR A 51 14.08 15.50 -0.63
CA THR A 51 14.43 16.24 0.59
C THR A 51 13.20 16.47 1.46
N VAL A 52 13.39 16.61 2.76
CA VAL A 52 12.29 16.90 3.70
C VAL A 52 11.57 18.21 3.35
N ALA A 53 12.27 19.17 2.71
CA ALA A 53 11.69 20.45 2.31
C ALA A 53 10.65 20.33 1.19
N ASP A 54 10.72 19.26 0.40
CA ASP A 54 9.81 19.00 -0.73
C ASP A 54 8.57 18.20 -0.31
N MET A 55 8.51 17.77 0.97
CA MET A 55 7.38 17.06 1.53
C MET A 55 6.23 18.00 1.86
N LEU A 56 5.01 17.53 1.59
CA LEU A 56 3.79 18.27 1.89
C LEU A 56 2.94 17.51 2.92
N PRO A 57 2.28 18.23 3.87
CA PRO A 57 1.31 17.62 4.76
C PRO A 57 0.28 16.78 3.98
N GLY A 58 0.07 15.56 4.45
CA GLY A 58 -0.76 14.55 3.80
C GLY A 58 0.02 13.55 2.97
N ASP A 59 1.30 13.78 2.64
CA ASP A 59 2.12 12.79 1.92
C ASP A 59 2.07 11.41 2.60
N ILE A 60 1.81 10.38 1.80
CA ILE A 60 1.72 8.98 2.24
C ILE A 60 3.12 8.40 2.19
N LEU A 61 3.60 7.91 3.32
CA LEU A 61 4.91 7.26 3.42
C LEU A 61 4.69 5.75 3.47
N LEU A 62 5.26 5.03 2.50
CA LEU A 62 5.29 3.57 2.52
C LEU A 62 6.72 3.12 2.81
N SER A 63 6.86 2.23 3.79
CA SER A 63 8.16 1.77 4.27
C SER A 63 8.18 0.28 4.52
N SER A 64 9.39 -0.26 4.68
CA SER A 64 9.63 -1.61 5.19
C SER A 64 10.35 -1.49 6.54
N ALA A 65 9.86 -2.22 7.55
CA ALA A 65 10.39 -2.13 8.91
C ALA A 65 11.81 -2.73 9.01
N THR A 66 12.68 -2.11 9.81
CA THR A 66 14.08 -2.57 10.05
C THR A 66 14.19 -3.81 10.94
N GLY A 67 13.19 -4.09 11.78
CA GLY A 67 13.16 -5.29 12.60
C GLY A 67 11.79 -5.52 13.21
N MET A 68 11.25 -6.74 13.05
CA MET A 68 10.26 -7.35 13.94
C MET A 68 10.04 -8.82 13.56
N ASN A 69 10.09 -9.70 14.55
CA ASN A 69 10.11 -11.17 14.43
C ASN A 69 8.74 -11.81 14.14
N SER A 70 7.76 -11.08 13.61
CA SER A 70 6.44 -11.65 13.33
C SER A 70 6.29 -12.05 11.86
N TRP A 71 5.91 -13.32 11.65
CA TRP A 71 5.65 -13.91 10.34
C TRP A 71 4.56 -13.16 9.55
N GLY A 72 3.62 -12.53 10.27
CA GLY A 72 2.50 -11.78 9.70
C GLY A 72 2.89 -10.51 8.96
N ILE A 73 4.00 -9.84 9.32
CA ILE A 73 4.45 -8.61 8.62
C ILE A 73 5.38 -8.94 7.45
N ARG A 74 6.15 -10.02 7.56
CA ARG A 74 7.01 -10.52 6.46
C ARG A 74 6.19 -10.91 5.22
N LEU A 75 4.93 -11.33 5.40
CA LEU A 75 4.02 -11.66 4.30
C LEU A 75 3.67 -10.44 3.42
N PHE A 76 3.83 -9.20 3.90
CA PHE A 76 3.61 -7.98 3.09
C PHE A 76 4.77 -7.70 2.09
N SER A 77 5.92 -8.38 2.21
CA SER A 77 7.19 -7.96 1.60
C SER A 77 7.36 -8.21 0.09
N VAL A 78 6.38 -8.78 -0.63
CA VAL A 78 6.52 -9.02 -2.08
C VAL A 78 6.67 -7.71 -2.87
N SER A 79 6.17 -6.59 -2.34
CA SER A 79 6.21 -5.26 -2.97
C SER A 79 7.31 -4.32 -2.43
N GLY A 80 8.19 -4.83 -1.55
CA GLY A 80 9.20 -4.01 -0.89
C GLY A 80 8.67 -3.00 0.13
N VAL A 81 7.36 -2.98 0.42
CA VAL A 81 6.73 -2.18 1.49
C VAL A 81 5.91 -3.07 2.42
N SER A 82 5.93 -2.78 3.71
CA SER A 82 5.19 -3.52 4.74
C SER A 82 4.45 -2.61 5.72
N HIS A 83 4.61 -1.30 5.60
CA HIS A 83 4.09 -0.30 6.52
C HIS A 83 3.65 0.95 5.77
N ALA A 84 2.65 1.63 6.32
CA ALA A 84 2.08 2.85 5.77
C ALA A 84 1.84 3.88 6.89
N SER A 85 2.12 5.14 6.60
CA SER A 85 1.99 6.26 7.54
C SER A 85 1.73 7.57 6.80
N ILE A 86 1.34 8.64 7.52
CA ILE A 86 1.02 9.95 6.96
C ILE A 86 2.01 10.99 7.49
N TYR A 87 2.60 11.78 6.62
CA TYR A 87 3.34 12.98 7.01
C TYR A 87 2.35 14.10 7.37
N LEU A 88 2.40 14.62 8.60
CA LEU A 88 1.48 15.66 9.06
C LEU A 88 2.00 17.09 8.81
N GLY A 89 3.21 17.23 8.27
CA GLY A 89 3.94 18.49 8.28
C GLY A 89 4.77 18.67 9.54
N PHE A 90 5.60 19.73 9.56
CA PHE A 90 6.44 20.10 10.70
C PHE A 90 7.34 18.96 11.22
N GLY A 91 7.78 18.06 10.34
CA GLY A 91 8.63 16.93 10.73
C GLY A 91 7.90 15.87 11.57
N GLN A 92 6.57 15.78 11.50
CA GLN A 92 5.77 14.78 12.23
C GLN A 92 5.17 13.74 11.29
N VAL A 93 5.09 12.50 11.76
CA VAL A 93 4.51 11.35 11.06
C VAL A 93 3.51 10.66 11.99
N ALA A 94 2.29 10.45 11.50
CA ALA A 94 1.29 9.62 12.16
C ALA A 94 1.34 8.20 11.60
N GLU A 95 1.42 7.22 12.49
CA GLU A 95 1.45 5.81 12.11
C GLU A 95 0.72 4.93 13.12
N SER A 96 0.27 3.77 12.66
CA SER A 96 -0.24 2.71 13.54
C SER A 96 0.70 1.52 13.46
N VAL A 97 1.38 1.21 14.56
CA VAL A 97 2.35 0.11 14.69
C VAL A 97 1.95 -0.80 15.84
N GLY A 98 2.69 -1.88 16.09
CA GLY A 98 2.29 -2.87 17.10
C GLY A 98 2.03 -2.33 18.52
N SER A 99 2.60 -1.17 18.88
CA SER A 99 2.33 -0.48 20.15
C SER A 99 1.08 0.41 20.16
N GLY A 100 0.42 0.61 19.01
CA GLY A 100 -0.72 1.51 18.84
C GLY A 100 -0.51 2.58 17.78
N VAL A 101 -1.49 3.47 17.66
CA VAL A 101 -1.39 4.72 16.91
C VAL A 101 -0.47 5.67 17.67
N ARG A 102 0.47 6.30 16.96
CA ARG A 102 1.41 7.26 17.52
C ARG A 102 1.77 8.35 16.52
N ILE A 103 2.07 9.53 17.03
CA ILE A 103 2.71 10.61 16.27
C ILE A 103 4.19 10.69 16.67
N ILE A 104 5.08 10.40 15.73
CA ILE A 104 6.53 10.43 15.94
C ILE A 104 7.18 11.49 15.04
N ARG A 105 8.47 11.75 15.28
CA ARG A 105 9.24 12.62 14.40
C ARG A 105 9.65 11.88 13.12
N LEU A 106 9.76 12.62 12.02
CA LEU A 106 10.13 12.11 10.70
C LEU A 106 11.54 11.48 10.69
N ASP A 107 12.49 12.06 11.42
CA ASP A 107 13.85 11.50 11.56
C ASP A 107 13.80 10.10 12.18
N GLN A 108 12.97 9.91 13.20
CA GLN A 108 12.74 8.61 13.83
C GLN A 108 12.10 7.62 12.84
N ALA A 109 11.04 8.03 12.12
CA ALA A 109 10.40 7.17 11.12
C ALA A 109 11.36 6.72 10.00
N ILE A 110 12.24 7.63 9.54
CA ILE A 110 13.28 7.33 8.55
C ILE A 110 14.33 6.36 9.14
N ASN A 111 14.69 6.52 10.41
CA ASN A 111 15.67 5.64 11.06
C ASN A 111 15.12 4.22 11.25
N ASP A 112 13.85 4.08 11.62
CA ASP A 112 13.19 2.81 11.91
C ASP A 112 12.84 2.00 10.62
N SER A 113 13.02 2.59 9.44
CA SER A 113 12.69 1.99 8.14
C SER A 113 13.91 1.60 7.31
N ASN A 114 13.81 0.54 6.50
CA ASN A 114 14.85 0.13 5.56
C ASN A 114 14.77 0.91 4.24
N ASN A 115 13.54 1.26 3.85
CA ASN A 115 13.22 2.13 2.73
C ASN A 115 12.02 3.00 3.10
N MET A 116 11.86 4.13 2.41
CA MET A 116 10.71 5.00 2.58
C MET A 116 10.42 5.70 1.26
N VAL A 117 9.35 5.28 0.60
CA VAL A 117 8.81 5.91 -0.61
C VAL A 117 7.69 6.87 -0.23
N VAL A 118 7.61 7.99 -0.94
CA VAL A 118 6.60 9.02 -0.72
C VAL A 118 5.65 9.06 -1.90
N LEU A 119 4.35 8.93 -1.61
CA LEU A 119 3.26 9.08 -2.55
C LEU A 119 2.38 10.27 -2.14
N ARG A 120 1.82 10.97 -3.14
CA ARG A 120 1.01 12.17 -2.93
C ARG A 120 -0.33 12.07 -3.64
N HIS A 121 -1.38 12.50 -2.96
CA HIS A 121 -2.70 12.69 -3.55
C HIS A 121 -2.76 14.09 -4.20
N ASN A 122 -3.21 14.21 -5.45
CA ASN A 122 -3.01 15.47 -6.21
C ASN A 122 -3.95 16.60 -5.78
N HIS A 123 -5.12 16.26 -5.23
CA HIS A 123 -6.13 17.24 -4.81
C HIS A 123 -6.13 17.51 -3.29
N LEU A 124 -5.04 17.25 -2.59
CA LEU A 124 -4.92 17.64 -1.19
C LEU A 124 -4.81 19.16 -1.04
N THR A 125 -5.62 19.72 -0.15
CA THR A 125 -5.60 21.14 0.23
C THR A 125 -5.11 21.27 1.67
N SER A 126 -4.82 22.49 2.12
CA SER A 126 -4.50 22.74 3.53
C SER A 126 -5.64 22.32 4.48
N PHE A 127 -6.90 22.43 4.04
CA PHE A 127 -8.05 21.96 4.79
C PHE A 127 -8.01 20.43 4.97
N HIS A 128 -7.73 19.68 3.91
CA HIS A 128 -7.60 18.22 4.00
C HIS A 128 -6.42 17.81 4.89
N ALA A 129 -5.28 18.49 4.77
CA ALA A 129 -4.12 18.25 5.62
C ALA A 129 -4.42 18.48 7.11
N GLU A 130 -5.18 19.52 7.44
CA GLU A 130 -5.64 19.78 8.81
C GLU A 130 -6.55 18.66 9.31
N LYS A 131 -7.47 18.17 8.47
CA LYS A 131 -8.33 17.02 8.83
C LYS A 131 -7.55 15.72 9.04
N LEU A 132 -6.48 15.48 8.27
CA LEU A 132 -5.57 14.36 8.48
C LEU A 132 -4.85 14.46 9.83
N ARG A 133 -4.42 15.67 10.20
CA ARG A 133 -3.83 15.96 11.51
C ARG A 133 -4.82 15.76 12.64
N GLU A 134 -6.02 16.35 12.53
CA GLU A 134 -7.09 16.21 13.52
C GLU A 134 -7.43 14.73 13.77
N PHE A 135 -7.62 13.94 12.72
CA PHE A 135 -7.86 12.50 12.84
C PHE A 135 -6.70 11.79 13.54
N SER A 136 -5.46 12.14 13.19
CA SER A 136 -4.27 11.52 13.77
C SER A 136 -4.12 11.82 15.26
N GLU A 137 -4.40 13.06 15.67
CA GLU A 137 -4.35 13.50 17.06
C GLU A 137 -5.49 12.90 17.89
N GLN A 138 -6.70 12.80 17.34
CA GLN A 138 -7.85 12.15 18.00
C GLN A 138 -7.62 10.66 18.27
N ASN A 139 -6.84 10.00 17.43
CA ASN A 139 -6.56 8.57 17.55
C ASN A 139 -5.19 8.28 18.16
N ASP A 140 -4.41 9.29 18.54
CA ASP A 140 -3.10 9.10 19.17
C ASP A 140 -3.23 8.30 20.48
N GLY A 141 -2.37 7.29 20.66
CA GLY A 141 -2.49 6.32 21.75
C GLY A 141 -3.58 5.25 21.56
N GLY A 142 -4.33 5.27 20.45
CA GLY A 142 -5.30 4.24 20.07
C GLY A 142 -4.66 2.86 19.89
N LYS A 143 -5.44 1.78 20.02
CA LYS A 143 -4.88 0.42 19.96
C LYS A 143 -4.50 0.01 18.53
N TYR A 144 -3.62 -0.98 18.44
CA TYR A 144 -3.31 -1.62 17.17
C TYR A 144 -4.25 -2.81 16.90
N ASN A 145 -4.76 -2.90 15.68
CA ASN A 145 -5.68 -3.94 15.24
C ASN A 145 -4.93 -5.23 14.87
N MET A 146 -4.46 -5.97 15.90
CA MET A 146 -3.77 -7.25 15.71
C MET A 146 -4.64 -8.31 15.04
N LYS A 147 -5.95 -8.34 15.38
CA LYS A 147 -6.91 -9.26 14.78
C LYS A 147 -7.02 -9.02 13.27
N GLY A 148 -7.10 -7.76 12.86
CA GLY A 148 -7.10 -7.35 11.45
C GLY A 148 -5.88 -7.86 10.70
N ILE A 149 -4.68 -7.74 11.28
CA ILE A 149 -3.45 -8.29 10.66
C ILE A 149 -3.49 -9.81 10.52
N VAL A 150 -4.00 -10.54 11.52
CA VAL A 150 -4.11 -12.00 11.42
C VAL A 150 -5.08 -12.41 10.30
N MET A 151 -6.17 -11.68 10.11
CA MET A 151 -7.16 -11.97 9.06
C MET A 151 -6.69 -11.52 7.67
N ILE A 152 -5.95 -10.41 7.57
CA ILE A 152 -5.46 -9.89 6.30
C ILE A 152 -4.30 -10.74 5.72
N ALA A 153 -3.58 -11.48 6.56
CA ALA A 153 -2.47 -12.30 6.13
C ALA A 153 -2.91 -13.41 5.13
N PRO A 154 -3.91 -14.26 5.43
CA PRO A 154 -4.47 -15.18 4.44
C PRO A 154 -5.05 -14.47 3.21
N TRP A 155 -5.63 -13.27 3.38
CA TRP A 155 -6.23 -12.48 2.29
C TRP A 155 -5.21 -12.11 1.22
N MET A 156 -3.96 -11.81 1.60
CA MET A 156 -2.92 -11.47 0.63
C MET A 156 -2.61 -12.59 -0.36
N LEU A 157 -2.84 -13.86 0.03
CA LEU A 157 -2.65 -15.02 -0.84
C LEU A 157 -3.91 -15.30 -1.65
N THR A 158 -5.07 -15.32 -1.00
CA THR A 158 -6.34 -15.68 -1.64
C THR A 158 -6.79 -14.66 -2.68
N LYS A 159 -6.53 -13.36 -2.46
CA LYS A 159 -6.90 -12.30 -3.42
C LYS A 159 -6.26 -12.47 -4.80
N ARG A 160 -5.11 -13.13 -4.90
CA ARG A 160 -4.39 -13.37 -6.16
C ARG A 160 -5.20 -14.18 -7.16
N VAL A 161 -6.14 -15.02 -6.71
CA VAL A 161 -7.09 -15.73 -7.59
C VAL A 161 -7.97 -14.77 -8.38
N CYS A 162 -8.27 -13.59 -7.85
CA CYS A 162 -9.03 -12.57 -8.56
C CYS A 162 -8.16 -11.70 -9.49
N GLU A 163 -6.83 -11.84 -9.42
CA GLU A 163 -5.86 -11.06 -10.20
C GLU A 163 -5.25 -11.83 -11.36
N LEU A 164 -5.90 -12.92 -11.79
CA LEU A 164 -5.41 -13.73 -12.89
C LEU A 164 -5.28 -12.90 -14.17
N PRO A 165 -4.23 -13.14 -14.96
CA PRO A 165 -4.02 -12.40 -16.20
C PRO A 165 -5.21 -12.61 -17.13
N LEU A 166 -5.55 -11.56 -17.90
CA LEU A 166 -6.65 -11.54 -18.88
C LEU A 166 -8.08 -11.49 -18.30
N VAL A 167 -8.24 -11.42 -16.97
CA VAL A 167 -9.55 -11.17 -16.36
C VAL A 167 -9.90 -9.68 -16.46
N GLY A 168 -11.08 -9.37 -17.00
CA GLY A 168 -11.55 -7.99 -17.13
C GLY A 168 -11.78 -7.31 -15.76
N GLN A 169 -11.64 -5.98 -15.72
CA GLN A 169 -11.72 -5.19 -14.48
C GLN A 169 -13.03 -5.42 -13.70
N THR A 170 -14.18 -5.52 -14.38
CA THR A 170 -15.47 -5.74 -13.73
C THR A 170 -15.52 -7.08 -12.99
N ILE A 171 -15.08 -8.16 -13.64
CA ILE A 171 -15.05 -9.52 -13.04
C ILE A 171 -14.07 -9.56 -11.88
N ARG A 172 -12.89 -8.96 -12.06
CA ARG A 172 -11.87 -8.83 -11.03
C ARG A 172 -12.38 -8.08 -9.81
N ASN A 173 -13.02 -6.92 -10.00
CA ASN A 173 -13.58 -6.12 -8.91
C ASN A 173 -14.70 -6.86 -8.17
N PHE A 174 -15.58 -7.53 -8.90
CA PHE A 174 -16.62 -8.37 -8.31
C PHE A 174 -16.01 -9.50 -7.46
N CYS A 175 -15.06 -10.26 -8.02
CA CYS A 175 -14.35 -11.32 -7.32
C CYS A 175 -13.67 -10.82 -6.04
N LEU A 176 -12.92 -9.72 -6.14
CA LEU A 176 -12.21 -9.13 -5.01
C LEU A 176 -13.16 -8.69 -3.91
N ARG A 177 -14.24 -7.97 -4.25
CA ARG A 177 -15.25 -7.52 -3.27
C ARG A 177 -15.92 -8.71 -2.61
N THR A 178 -16.43 -9.67 -3.37
CA THR A 178 -17.10 -10.85 -2.81
C THR A 178 -16.17 -11.66 -1.91
N LEU A 179 -14.93 -11.91 -2.33
CA LEU A 179 -13.97 -12.67 -1.54
C LEU A 179 -13.55 -11.92 -0.27
N ALA A 180 -13.35 -10.60 -0.36
CA ALA A 180 -13.04 -9.74 0.79
C ALA A 180 -14.19 -9.72 1.80
N THR A 181 -15.44 -9.55 1.35
CA THR A 181 -16.64 -9.62 2.19
C THR A 181 -16.75 -10.97 2.90
N VAL A 182 -16.49 -12.10 2.21
CA VAL A 182 -16.58 -13.42 2.83
C VAL A 182 -15.46 -13.68 3.84
N GLN A 183 -14.24 -13.26 3.53
CA GLN A 183 -13.05 -13.63 4.31
C GLN A 183 -12.73 -12.65 5.43
N LEU A 184 -12.94 -11.36 5.18
CA LEU A 184 -12.65 -10.27 6.10
C LEU A 184 -13.93 -9.70 6.70
N GLY A 185 -15.09 -9.88 6.08
CA GLY A 185 -16.33 -9.24 6.50
C GLY A 185 -16.47 -7.82 5.97
N ASP A 186 -17.71 -7.35 5.93
CA ASP A 186 -18.06 -5.95 5.69
C ASP A 186 -18.08 -5.16 7.02
N ASP A 187 -18.39 -5.85 8.12
CA ASP A 187 -18.67 -5.31 9.46
C ASP A 187 -17.64 -5.77 10.50
N ILE A 188 -16.35 -5.66 10.21
CA ILE A 188 -15.41 -5.68 11.33
C ILE A 188 -15.69 -4.39 12.10
N GLU A 189 -16.45 -4.50 13.21
CA GLU A 189 -16.36 -3.60 14.36
C GLU A 189 -14.91 -3.14 14.42
N GLN A 190 -14.65 -1.88 14.05
CA GLN A 190 -13.32 -1.28 14.09
C GLN A 190 -12.75 -1.70 15.43
N ALA A 191 -11.74 -2.58 15.43
CA ALA A 191 -11.37 -3.32 16.61
C ALA A 191 -10.66 -2.39 17.59
N ASN A 192 -11.37 -1.46 18.23
CA ASN A 192 -10.90 -0.33 19.04
C ASN A 192 -9.54 0.25 18.58
N GLY A 193 -9.25 0.24 17.28
CA GLY A 193 -7.88 0.36 16.80
C GLY A 193 -7.70 0.09 15.30
N PHE A 194 -6.50 0.39 14.83
CA PHE A 194 -6.14 0.37 13.41
C PHE A 194 -4.91 -0.49 13.17
N PHE A 195 -4.76 -1.04 11.97
CA PHE A 195 -3.43 -1.40 11.46
C PHE A 195 -2.94 -0.33 10.48
N CYS A 196 -1.67 -0.38 10.09
CA CYS A 196 -1.00 0.73 9.40
C CYS A 196 -1.74 1.26 8.17
N SER A 197 -2.07 0.41 7.19
CA SER A 197 -2.81 0.85 6.00
C SER A 197 -4.26 1.24 6.32
N GLN A 198 -4.94 0.51 7.21
CA GLN A 198 -6.30 0.88 7.62
C GLN A 198 -6.35 2.31 8.20
N PHE A 199 -5.39 2.66 9.06
CA PHE A 199 -5.26 4.00 9.63
C PHE A 199 -5.14 5.06 8.54
N VAL A 200 -4.28 4.84 7.54
CA VAL A 200 -4.11 5.77 6.41
C VAL A 200 -5.40 5.95 5.63
N LEU A 201 -6.10 4.85 5.29
CA LEU A 201 -7.34 4.93 4.52
C LEU A 201 -8.47 5.62 5.30
N ASP A 202 -8.62 5.31 6.59
CA ASP A 202 -9.65 5.91 7.44
C ASP A 202 -9.38 7.40 7.70
N ALA A 203 -8.11 7.82 7.82
CA ALA A 203 -7.74 9.23 7.93
C ALA A 203 -8.09 10.00 6.65
N TYR A 204 -7.78 9.45 5.47
CA TYR A 204 -8.11 10.07 4.19
C TYR A 204 -9.62 10.14 3.95
N LYS A 205 -10.35 9.09 4.35
CA LYS A 205 -11.82 9.10 4.35
C LYS A 205 -12.38 10.18 5.27
N TYR A 206 -11.82 10.33 6.48
CA TYR A 206 -12.20 11.39 7.41
C TYR A 206 -11.93 12.79 6.84
N ALA A 207 -10.82 12.96 6.12
CA ALA A 207 -10.46 14.22 5.46
C ALA A 207 -11.32 14.57 4.23
N GLY A 208 -12.28 13.72 3.83
CA GLY A 208 -13.15 13.96 2.69
C GLY A 208 -12.53 13.64 1.32
N VAL A 209 -11.35 13.00 1.32
CA VAL A 209 -10.62 12.58 0.11
C VAL A 209 -10.25 11.09 0.23
N PRO A 210 -11.24 10.18 0.31
CA PRO A 210 -10.98 8.75 0.49
C PRO A 210 -10.06 8.23 -0.61
N LEU A 211 -9.15 7.30 -0.30
CA LEU A 211 -8.27 6.65 -1.31
C LEU A 211 -8.96 5.47 -2.01
N PHE A 212 -9.99 4.91 -1.38
CA PHE A 212 -10.69 3.71 -1.83
C PHE A 212 -12.14 3.70 -1.33
N GLU A 213 -13.07 3.34 -2.22
CA GLU A 213 -14.49 3.16 -1.89
C GLU A 213 -14.76 1.72 -1.43
N GLY A 214 -14.65 1.49 -0.12
CA GLY A 214 -14.93 0.20 0.51
C GLY A 214 -14.45 0.15 1.97
N ASN A 215 -14.29 -1.06 2.50
CA ASN A 215 -13.78 -1.24 3.85
C ASN A 215 -12.23 -1.12 3.85
N SER A 216 -11.70 -0.18 4.61
CA SER A 216 -10.26 0.06 4.78
C SER A 216 -9.49 -1.17 5.28
N SER A 217 -10.18 -2.10 5.95
CA SER A 217 -9.62 -3.35 6.46
C SER A 217 -9.22 -4.34 5.36
N TRP A 218 -9.60 -4.10 4.10
CA TRP A 218 -9.25 -4.96 2.95
C TRP A 218 -7.92 -4.60 2.29
N ILE A 219 -7.38 -3.42 2.63
CA ILE A 219 -6.30 -2.78 1.88
C ILE A 219 -4.98 -2.92 2.64
N THR A 220 -3.97 -3.45 1.96
CA THR A 220 -2.60 -3.57 2.49
C THR A 220 -1.73 -2.38 2.08
N PRO A 221 -0.56 -2.16 2.72
CA PRO A 221 0.39 -1.13 2.26
C PRO A 221 0.83 -1.31 0.81
N ALA A 222 0.97 -2.56 0.37
CA ALA A 222 1.27 -2.90 -1.03
C ALA A 222 0.13 -2.46 -1.97
N ASP A 223 -1.13 -2.61 -1.57
CA ASP A 223 -2.25 -2.18 -2.39
C ASP A 223 -2.24 -0.66 -2.58
N ILE A 224 -1.88 0.13 -1.55
CA ILE A 224 -1.68 1.58 -1.64
C ILE A 224 -0.55 1.91 -2.63
N LEU A 225 0.58 1.19 -2.57
CA LEU A 225 1.69 1.38 -3.51
C LEU A 225 1.22 1.30 -4.96
N HIS A 226 0.38 0.30 -5.27
CA HIS A 226 -0.13 0.07 -6.62
C HIS A 226 -1.26 1.02 -7.04
N MET A 227 -1.78 1.87 -6.14
CA MET A 227 -2.70 2.95 -6.50
C MET A 227 -2.00 4.09 -7.25
N ARG A 228 -0.66 4.12 -7.27
CA ARG A 228 0.10 5.15 -7.99
C ARG A 228 -0.18 5.19 -9.49
N SER A 229 0.04 6.35 -10.08
CA SER A 229 0.03 6.59 -11.51
C SER A 229 1.04 5.68 -12.22
N GLY A 230 0.62 5.09 -13.34
CA GLY A 230 1.47 4.19 -14.13
C GLY A 230 1.57 2.75 -13.61
N ASP A 231 0.88 2.39 -12.53
CA ASP A 231 0.82 1.02 -12.00
C ASP A 231 -0.59 0.41 -12.11
N VAL A 232 -0.71 -0.90 -11.91
CA VAL A 232 -1.98 -1.64 -11.95
C VAL A 232 -2.46 -1.91 -10.53
N PRO A 233 -3.54 -1.26 -10.09
CA PRO A 233 -3.98 -1.36 -8.71
C PRO A 233 -4.70 -2.69 -8.47
N THR A 234 -4.61 -3.21 -7.24
CA THR A 234 -5.42 -4.33 -6.75
C THR A 234 -6.90 -3.95 -6.75
N PHE A 235 -7.19 -2.87 -6.05
CA PHE A 235 -8.51 -2.26 -5.90
C PHE A 235 -8.52 -0.93 -6.62
N VAL A 236 -9.60 -0.62 -7.34
CA VAL A 236 -9.74 0.66 -8.03
C VAL A 236 -9.70 1.80 -7.01
N PRO A 237 -8.68 2.69 -7.07
CA PRO A 237 -8.65 3.85 -6.19
C PRO A 237 -9.63 4.91 -6.68
N THR A 238 -10.03 5.79 -5.78
CA THR A 238 -10.79 7.03 -6.11
C THR A 238 -9.98 7.96 -6.99
N GLU A 239 -8.68 8.06 -6.72
CA GLU A 239 -7.72 8.86 -7.46
C GLU A 239 -6.35 8.16 -7.53
N ARG A 240 -5.61 8.37 -8.61
CA ARG A 240 -4.24 7.87 -8.74
C ARG A 240 -3.28 8.72 -7.91
N LEU A 241 -2.45 8.05 -7.11
CA LEU A 241 -1.39 8.71 -6.35
C LEU A 241 -0.20 9.05 -7.25
N THR A 242 0.48 10.15 -6.97
CA THR A 242 1.70 10.54 -7.66
C THR A 242 2.90 10.08 -6.85
N TYR A 243 3.87 9.45 -7.52
CA TYR A 243 5.16 9.13 -6.91
C TYR A 243 5.98 10.42 -6.76
N VAL A 244 6.43 10.72 -5.55
CA VAL A 244 7.20 11.94 -5.24
C VAL A 244 8.69 11.66 -5.14
N GLY A 245 9.09 10.49 -4.63
CA GLY A 245 10.48 10.10 -4.48
C GLY A 245 10.72 9.20 -3.28
N HIS A 246 12.00 9.06 -2.88
CA HIS A 246 12.40 8.30 -1.69
C HIS A 246 13.14 9.16 -0.68
N LEU A 247 12.72 9.09 0.58
CA LEU A 247 13.46 9.65 1.72
C LEU A 247 14.60 8.73 2.17
N LYS A 248 14.44 7.42 1.93
CA LYS A 248 15.45 6.41 2.21
C LYS A 248 15.35 5.31 1.18
N ASN A 249 16.46 4.98 0.55
CA ASN A 249 16.54 3.84 -0.34
C ASN A 249 17.30 2.69 0.34
N TRP A 250 16.77 1.48 0.19
CA TRP A 250 17.52 0.29 0.57
C TRP A 250 18.51 -0.03 -0.56
N SER A 251 19.80 0.08 -0.27
CA SER A 251 20.87 -0.34 -1.17
C SER A 251 21.60 -1.54 -0.58
N PHE A 252 21.70 -2.64 -1.33
CA PHE A 252 22.50 -3.81 -0.93
C PHE A 252 23.94 -3.42 -0.56
N SER A 253 24.51 -2.43 -1.25
CA SER A 253 25.84 -1.86 -0.98
C SER A 253 25.95 -1.20 0.41
N SER A 254 24.87 -0.59 0.89
CA SER A 254 24.80 0.04 2.22
C SER A 254 24.65 -0.97 3.36
N ALA A 255 24.12 -2.17 3.07
CA ALA A 255 23.99 -3.26 4.03
C ALA A 255 25.33 -3.99 4.27
N ILE A 256 26.17 -4.11 3.23
CA ILE A 256 27.49 -4.78 3.32
C ILE A 256 28.53 -3.89 4.01
N ARG A 257 28.42 -2.56 3.89
CA ARG A 257 29.39 -1.60 4.45
C ARG A 257 29.27 -1.39 5.97
N LYS A 258 28.29 -2.04 6.62
CA LYS A 258 28.02 -1.96 8.07
C LYS A 258 28.65 -3.10 8.89
N ASN A 259 29.46 -3.96 8.27
CA ASN A 259 30.30 -4.96 8.95
C ASN A 259 31.77 -4.54 8.92
#